data_AF-A0A2D4MGF8-F1
#
_entry.id   AF-A0A2D4MGF8-F1
#
_cell.length_a   1.000
_cell.length_b   1.000
_cell.length_c   1.000
_cell.angle_alpha   90.00
_cell.angle_beta   90.00
_cell.angle_gamma   90.00
#
_symmetry.space_group_name_H-M   'P 1'
#
loop_
_entity.id
_entity.type
_entity.pdbx_description
1 polymer ?
#
loop_
_entity_poly.entity_id
_entity_poly.type
_entity_poly.pdbx_seq_one_letter_code
_entity_poly.pdbx_strand_id
1 'polypeptide(L)'
;FCTKPSHPLEHKWHKLDVRRALKAYLHRTSSFRKTESLFVSFQPSTQGQKVSSSTIGRWLKATIAMSYEVQALPVPRGITAHSTRSASSSAAWSTQASIGDICR
;
A
#
# COMPACT_ATOMS: atom_id res chain seq x y z
N PHE A 1 10.86 11.19 6.29
CA PHE A 1 10.19 10.66 7.51
C PHE A 1 10.23 11.75 8.56
N CYS A 2 9.08 12.20 9.08
CA CYS A 2 9.09 13.25 10.11
C CYS A 2 9.39 12.60 11.46
N THR A 3 10.61 12.83 11.98
CA THR A 3 11.10 12.24 13.24
C THR A 3 10.55 12.96 14.48
N LYS A 4 10.02 14.17 14.30
CA LYS A 4 9.39 14.98 15.34
C LYS A 4 8.18 15.70 14.74
N PRO A 5 7.03 15.01 14.58
CA PRO A 5 5.84 15.65 14.07
C PRO A 5 5.41 16.78 15.02
N SER A 6 5.20 17.96 14.48
CA SER A 6 4.75 19.16 15.21
C SER A 6 3.35 19.58 14.80
N HIS A 7 2.93 19.23 13.57
CA HIS A 7 1.61 19.54 13.05
C HIS A 7 0.64 18.34 13.18
N PRO A 8 -0.68 18.54 13.39
CA PRO A 8 -1.65 17.43 13.50
C PRO A 8 -1.68 16.50 12.27
N LEU A 9 -1.46 17.03 11.06
CA LEU A 9 -1.37 16.21 9.85
C LEU A 9 -0.12 15.33 9.83
N GLU A 10 1.01 15.82 10.31
CA GLU A 10 2.24 15.03 10.39
C GLU A 10 2.06 13.84 11.34
N HIS A 11 1.36 14.04 12.46
CA HIS A 11 1.00 12.96 13.38
C HIS A 11 0.12 11.90 12.71
N LYS A 12 -0.85 12.31 11.89
CA LYS A 12 -1.70 11.39 11.12
C LYS A 12 -0.89 10.63 10.06
N TRP A 13 -0.08 11.33 9.27
CA TRP A 13 0.74 10.71 8.22
C TRP A 13 1.84 9.83 8.77
N HIS A 14 2.34 10.08 9.98
CA HIS A 14 3.29 9.20 10.65
C HIS A 14 2.72 7.79 10.89
N LYS A 15 1.39 7.65 10.99
CA LYS A 15 0.71 6.34 11.06
C LYS A 15 0.66 5.61 9.71
N LEU A 16 0.92 6.31 8.61
CA LEU A 16 0.93 5.79 7.24
C LEU A 16 2.36 5.46 6.75
N ASP A 17 3.28 5.17 7.69
CA ASP A 17 4.66 4.87 7.35
C ASP A 17 4.84 3.54 6.62
N VAL A 18 5.19 3.64 5.34
CA VAL A 18 5.52 2.51 4.48
C VAL A 18 6.72 1.72 5.02
N ARG A 19 7.75 2.36 5.60
CA ARG A 19 8.93 1.66 6.12
C ARG A 19 8.57 0.76 7.30
N ARG A 20 7.81 1.27 8.27
CA ARG A 20 7.28 0.46 9.39
C ARG A 20 6.37 -0.66 8.91
N ALA A 21 5.47 -0.38 7.96
CA ALA A 21 4.58 -1.40 7.40
C ALA A 21 5.38 -2.55 6.74
N LEU A 22 6.37 -2.22 5.91
CA LEU A 22 7.24 -3.20 5.26
C LEU A 22 8.11 -3.95 6.27
N LYS A 23 8.66 -3.27 7.28
CA LYS A 23 9.43 -3.94 8.36
C LYS A 23 8.57 -4.96 9.10
N ALA A 24 7.32 -4.61 9.42
CA ALA A 24 6.38 -5.54 10.06
C ALA A 24 6.04 -6.73 9.14
N TYR A 25 5.85 -6.48 7.84
CA TYR A 25 5.61 -7.54 6.86
C TYR A 25 6.79 -8.51 6.75
N LEU A 26 8.01 -7.98 6.61
CA LEU A 26 9.24 -8.79 6.54
C LEU A 26 9.42 -9.63 7.80
N HIS A 27 9.21 -9.02 8.98
CA HIS A 27 9.26 -9.74 10.25
C HIS A 27 8.24 -10.89 10.30
N ARG A 28 6.97 -10.61 9.97
CA ARG A 28 5.89 -11.62 10.01
C ARG A 28 6.05 -12.75 9.00
N THR A 29 6.71 -12.48 7.88
CA THR A 29 6.93 -13.49 6.82
C THR A 29 8.27 -14.21 6.94
N SER A 30 9.14 -13.79 7.87
CA SER A 30 10.52 -14.27 7.99
C SER A 30 10.63 -15.80 8.14
N SER A 31 9.78 -16.41 8.97
CA SER A 31 9.87 -17.83 9.31
C SER A 31 9.58 -18.79 8.17
N PHE A 32 8.91 -18.33 7.11
CA PHE A 32 8.49 -19.19 5.99
C PHE A 32 8.89 -18.66 4.62
N ARG A 33 9.58 -17.53 4.56
CA ARG A 33 10.06 -16.93 3.32
C ARG A 33 11.08 -17.83 2.62
N LYS A 34 10.93 -17.99 1.30
CA LYS A 34 11.81 -18.81 0.45
C LYS A 34 12.43 -18.00 -0.71
N THR A 35 12.25 -16.69 -0.70
CA THR A 35 12.72 -15.78 -1.77
C THR A 35 13.00 -14.37 -1.24
N GLU A 36 13.91 -13.68 -1.92
CA GLU A 36 14.21 -12.25 -1.73
C GLU A 36 13.12 -11.32 -2.27
N SER A 37 12.13 -11.84 -3.01
CA SER A 37 11.02 -11.01 -3.51
C SER A 37 10.21 -10.42 -2.37
N LEU A 38 9.95 -9.10 -2.38
CA LEU A 38 9.31 -8.40 -1.26
C LEU A 38 8.04 -9.09 -0.77
N PHE A 39 7.08 -9.37 -1.66
CA PHE A 39 5.82 -10.04 -1.32
C PHE A 39 5.90 -11.55 -1.58
N VAL A 40 5.52 -12.33 -0.56
CA VAL A 40 5.46 -13.79 -0.60
C VAL A 40 4.06 -14.31 -0.34
N SER A 41 3.78 -15.49 -0.89
CA SER A 41 2.50 -16.18 -0.72
C SER A 41 2.40 -16.76 0.69
N PHE A 42 1.19 -16.69 1.25
CA PHE A 42 0.80 -17.34 2.49
C PHE A 42 -0.14 -18.54 2.25
N GLN A 43 -0.39 -18.90 0.98
CA GLN A 43 -1.20 -20.07 0.64
C GLN A 43 -0.42 -21.35 0.97
N PRO A 44 -1.02 -22.38 1.59
CA PRO A 44 -0.29 -23.57 2.05
C PRO A 44 0.60 -24.22 0.98
N SER A 45 0.11 -24.35 -0.25
CA SER A 45 0.85 -25.00 -1.35
C SER A 45 1.99 -24.15 -1.93
N THR A 46 1.97 -22.83 -1.74
CA THR A 46 2.96 -21.90 -2.31
C THR A 46 3.64 -21.05 -1.23
N GLN A 47 3.51 -21.44 0.04
CA GLN A 47 3.93 -20.62 1.16
C GLN A 47 5.43 -20.27 1.06
N GLY A 48 5.71 -18.98 1.18
CA GLY A 48 7.06 -18.43 1.09
C GLY A 48 7.55 -18.11 -0.31
N GLN A 49 6.82 -18.51 -1.35
CA GLN A 49 7.17 -18.23 -2.75
C GLN A 49 6.77 -16.82 -3.17
N LYS A 50 7.41 -16.28 -4.22
CA LYS A 50 7.05 -14.99 -4.81
C LYS A 50 5.61 -14.99 -5.30
N VAL A 51 4.86 -13.93 -5.02
CA VAL A 51 3.52 -13.73 -5.60
C VAL A 51 3.57 -13.09 -6.98
N SER A 52 2.57 -13.39 -7.82
CA SER A 52 2.40 -12.76 -9.12
C SER A 52 1.89 -11.31 -9.00
N SER A 53 2.13 -10.50 -10.03
CA SER A 53 1.55 -9.16 -10.15
C SER A 53 0.02 -9.18 -10.13
N SER A 54 -0.60 -10.23 -10.67
CA SER A 54 -2.05 -10.43 -10.63
C SER A 54 -2.57 -10.64 -9.21
N THR A 55 -1.83 -11.36 -8.37
CA THR A 55 -2.17 -11.56 -6.95
C THR A 55 -2.07 -10.25 -6.18
N ILE A 56 -0.99 -9.50 -6.37
CA ILE A 56 -0.81 -8.17 -5.78
C ILE A 56 -1.96 -7.24 -6.19
N GLY A 57 -2.32 -7.23 -7.48
CA GLY A 57 -3.43 -6.42 -7.98
C GLY A 57 -4.78 -6.83 -7.37
N ARG A 58 -5.00 -8.11 -7.08
CA ARG A 58 -6.20 -8.58 -6.37
C ARG A 58 -6.22 -8.10 -4.92
N TRP A 59 -5.09 -8.21 -4.21
CA TRP A 59 -4.97 -7.70 -2.85
C TRP A 59 -5.23 -6.20 -2.78
N LEU A 60 -4.67 -5.41 -3.70
CA LEU A 60 -4.92 -3.96 -3.77
C LEU A 60 -6.41 -3.65 -3.93
N LYS A 61 -7.09 -4.29 -4.89
CA LYS A 61 -8.54 -4.09 -5.08
C LYS A 61 -9.35 -4.46 -3.84
N ALA A 62 -9.02 -5.59 -3.21
CA ALA A 62 -9.70 -6.05 -2.00
C ALA A 62 -9.49 -5.09 -0.83
N THR A 63 -8.27 -4.59 -0.63
CA THR A 63 -7.95 -3.62 0.43
C THR A 63 -8.67 -2.29 0.21
N ILE A 64 -8.78 -1.81 -1.04
CA ILE A 64 -9.55 -0.60 -1.34
C ILE A 64 -11.03 -0.84 -1.05
N ALA A 65 -11.62 -1.95 -1.51
CA ALA A 65 -13.03 -2.24 -1.22
C ALA A 65 -13.30 -2.29 0.29
N MET A 66 -12.45 -3.02 1.03
CA MET A 66 -12.55 -3.15 2.48
C MET A 66 -12.43 -1.81 3.21
N SER A 67 -11.60 -0.87 2.73
CA SER A 67 -11.46 0.44 3.38
C SER A 67 -12.70 1.32 3.23
N TYR A 68 -13.44 1.19 2.11
CA TYR A 68 -14.73 1.86 1.92
C TYR A 68 -15.80 1.20 2.80
N GLU A 69 -15.85 -0.13 2.83
CA GLU A 69 -16.80 -0.90 3.65
C GLU A 69 -16.66 -0.57 5.15
N VAL A 70 -15.43 -0.56 5.68
CA VAL A 70 -15.15 -0.20 7.08
C VAL A 70 -15.56 1.24 7.42
N GLN A 71 -15.59 2.12 6.43
CA GLN A 71 -16.07 3.50 6.58
C GLN A 71 -17.58 3.66 6.30
N ALA A 72 -18.30 2.56 6.07
CA ALA A 72 -19.70 2.54 5.65
C ALA A 72 -19.97 3.38 4.39
N LEU A 73 -19.00 3.43 3.47
CA LEU A 73 -19.10 4.12 2.19
C LEU A 73 -19.35 3.13 1.05
N PRO A 74 -20.07 3.53 -0.01
CA PRO A 74 -20.26 2.67 -1.18
C PRO A 74 -18.93 2.43 -1.90
N VAL A 75 -18.64 1.16 -2.19
CA VAL A 75 -17.42 0.77 -2.92
C VAL A 75 -17.51 1.26 -4.38
N PRO A 76 -16.51 2.01 -4.89
CA PRO A 76 -16.48 2.45 -6.28
C PRO A 76 -16.52 1.29 -7.28
N ARG A 77 -17.25 1.47 -8.40
CA ARG A 77 -17.23 0.52 -9.51
C ARG A 77 -15.91 0.62 -10.27
N GLY A 78 -15.42 -0.51 -10.78
CA GLY A 78 -14.25 -0.53 -11.67
C GLY A 78 -12.91 -0.26 -11.01
N ILE A 79 -12.76 -0.49 -9.69
CA ILE A 79 -11.47 -0.37 -9.01
C ILE A 79 -10.44 -1.29 -9.67
N THR A 80 -9.29 -0.72 -10.02
CA THR A 80 -8.13 -1.44 -10.53
C THR A 80 -6.94 -1.23 -9.61
N ALA A 81 -5.89 -2.03 -9.77
CA ALA A 81 -4.62 -1.76 -9.09
C ALA A 81 -4.05 -0.38 -9.46
N HIS A 82 -4.30 0.10 -10.68
CA HIS A 82 -3.84 1.40 -11.17
C HIS A 82 -4.59 2.58 -10.52
N SER A 83 -5.78 2.35 -9.95
CA SER A 83 -6.53 3.40 -9.24
C SER A 83 -5.72 4.01 -8.10
N THR A 84 -4.85 3.22 -7.44
CA THR A 84 -3.91 3.73 -6.42
C THR A 84 -2.93 4.74 -7.00
N ARG A 85 -2.42 4.49 -8.22
CA ARG A 85 -1.48 5.42 -8.89
C ARG A 85 -2.19 6.72 -9.25
N SER A 86 -3.37 6.63 -9.88
CA SER A 86 -4.16 7.81 -10.24
C SER A 86 -4.47 8.67 -9.03
N ALA A 87 -4.94 8.07 -7.92
CA ALA A 87 -5.23 8.78 -6.69
C ALA A 87 -3.97 9.45 -6.08
N SER A 88 -2.83 8.76 -6.10
CA SER A 88 -1.56 9.31 -5.61
C SER A 88 -1.11 10.52 -6.42
N SER A 89 -1.19 10.47 -7.76
CA SER A 89 -0.84 11.59 -8.63
C SER A 89 -1.79 12.77 -8.43
N SER A 90 -3.10 12.53 -8.31
CA SER A 90 -4.08 13.57 -8.02
C SER A 90 -3.85 14.22 -6.65
N ALA A 91 -3.49 13.43 -5.63
CA ALA A 91 -3.15 13.94 -4.31
C ALA A 91 -1.89 14.82 -4.35
N ALA A 92 -0.83 14.37 -5.02
CA ALA A 92 0.42 15.12 -5.18
C ALA A 92 0.19 16.46 -5.91
N TRP A 93 -0.59 16.44 -7.00
CA TRP A 93 -1.01 17.65 -7.71
C TRP A 93 -1.79 18.60 -6.80
N SER A 94 -2.74 18.07 -6.01
CA SER A 94 -3.54 18.86 -5.07
C SER A 94 -2.70 19.52 -3.97
N THR A 95 -1.56 18.90 -3.62
CA THR A 95 -0.57 19.45 -2.68
C THR A 95 0.48 20.35 -3.36
N GLN A 96 0.26 20.76 -4.61
CA GLN A 96 1.15 21.64 -5.38
C GLN A 96 2.56 21.08 -5.59
N ALA A 97 2.71 19.75 -5.63
CA ALA A 97 3.96 19.14 -6.04
C ALA A 97 4.29 19.52 -7.49
N SER A 98 5.56 19.69 -7.82
CA SER A 98 5.95 20.04 -9.19
C SER A 98 5.60 18.90 -10.15
N ILE A 99 5.32 19.23 -11.42
CA ILE A 99 5.09 18.21 -12.46
C ILE A 99 6.31 17.29 -12.58
N GLY A 100 7.51 17.83 -12.43
CA GLY A 100 8.75 17.06 -12.44
C GLY A 100 8.80 16.03 -11.31
N ASP A 101 8.25 16.32 -10.14
CA ASP A 101 8.20 15.38 -9.01
C ASP A 101 7.07 14.35 -9.15
N ILE A 102 5.95 14.71 -9.80
CA ILE A 102 4.83 13.80 -10.05
C ILE A 102 5.14 12.78 -11.16
N CYS A 103 5.91 13.19 -12.16
CA CYS A 103 6.22 12.36 -13.34
C CYS A 103 7.47 11.48 -13.18
N ARG A 104 8.24 11.63 -12.10
CA ARG A 104 9.35 10.73 -11.75
C ARG A 104 8.83 9.36 -11.30
#